data_AF-A0A9N7VZ74-F1
#
_entry.id   AF-A0A9N7VZ74-F1
#
_cell.length_a   1.000
_cell.length_b   1.000
_cell.length_c   1.000
_cell.angle_alpha   90.00
_cell.angle_beta   90.00
_cell.angle_gamma   90.00
#
_symmetry.space_group_name_H-M   'P 1'
#
loop_
_entity.id
_entity.type
_entity.pdbx_description
1 polymer ?
#
loop_
_entity_poly.entity_id
_entity_poly.type
_entity_poly.pdbx_seq_one_letter_code
_entity_poly.pdbx_strand_id
1 'polypeptide(L)'
;MSAPGVLAVVTFFSMLPGGVLSDMRCTQGLEAQQFAQGSTHLHRRLKRGWIWKQLFVPEEDPTPRVIGQLKSDSDRGEFSIKYILSGEGAGDVFEIDEYSGEIRTLKKLDREEKAFYILQAQAINRRSNEPEEPQSEFIIQVQDINDNVPQFQNEPYVSSIPRCVQLEVKRTTVAQVTATDADDPLFGNNAKLIYSILQGEPYFSVEPKTGTIVTSWPNMDREAREQYLVVVQVKDIAGLSGGYSTSTTVTVSLTDVNDNGPTFQHHLYTFAVPENAAVGTTVGRIMAEDGDVGINAKMTYTLDDDLEENATFIIQTDPVTQEGVVLLAQVALI
;
A
#
# COMPACT_ATOMS: atom_id res chain seq x y z
N MET A 1 -4.15 -2.47 69.49
CA MET A 1 -4.06 -1.26 68.65
C MET A 1 -3.55 -1.71 67.28
N SER A 2 -4.47 -1.99 66.36
CA SER A 2 -4.17 -2.47 65.00
C SER A 2 -4.21 -1.30 64.03
N ALA A 3 -3.13 -1.11 63.29
CA ALA A 3 -2.95 -0.06 62.28
C ALA A 3 -4.02 -0.14 61.17
N PRO A 4 -4.37 0.98 60.52
CA PRO A 4 -5.35 1.01 59.43
C PRO A 4 -4.84 0.21 58.23
N GLY A 5 -5.68 -0.69 57.71
CA GLY A 5 -5.36 -1.55 56.58
C GLY A 5 -5.32 -0.78 55.26
N VAL A 6 -4.17 -0.72 54.63
CA VAL A 6 -3.97 -0.10 53.31
C VAL A 6 -4.37 -1.09 52.20
N LEU A 7 -4.98 -0.56 51.13
CA LEU A 7 -5.46 -1.29 49.95
C LEU A 7 -4.30 -1.83 49.12
N ALA A 8 -4.52 -3.02 48.55
CA ALA A 8 -3.59 -3.62 47.61
C ALA A 8 -3.60 -2.91 46.26
N VAL A 9 -2.48 -2.28 45.91
CA VAL A 9 -2.24 -1.68 44.60
C VAL A 9 -0.83 -2.06 44.18
N VAL A 10 -0.74 -2.89 43.14
CA VAL A 10 0.48 -3.01 42.36
C VAL A 10 0.53 -1.84 41.39
N THR A 11 1.31 -0.83 41.73
CA THR A 11 1.48 0.36 40.91
C THR A 11 2.58 0.09 39.89
N PHE A 12 2.23 0.06 38.61
CA PHE A 12 3.21 0.06 37.52
C PHE A 12 3.72 1.49 37.31
N PHE A 13 5.04 1.65 37.28
CA PHE A 13 5.66 2.87 36.78
C PHE A 13 6.08 2.62 35.34
N SER A 14 5.40 3.25 34.37
CA SER A 14 5.90 3.32 33.00
C SER A 14 6.83 4.53 32.88
N MET A 15 8.01 4.34 32.29
CA MET A 15 8.85 5.46 31.88
C MET A 15 8.33 5.98 30.53
N LEU A 16 7.77 7.18 30.52
CA LEU A 16 7.56 7.93 29.28
C LEU A 16 8.90 8.43 28.73
N PRO A 17 8.99 8.75 27.41
CA PRO A 17 10.18 9.36 26.83
C PRO A 17 10.47 10.69 27.56
N GLY A 18 11.57 10.74 28.32
CA GLY A 18 11.95 11.92 29.11
C GLY A 18 12.31 11.67 30.58
N GLY A 19 12.22 10.43 31.08
CA GLY A 19 12.86 10.04 32.35
C GLY A 19 12.24 10.61 33.63
N VAL A 20 10.98 11.09 33.59
CA VAL A 20 10.27 11.57 34.79
C VAL A 20 9.27 10.52 35.27
N LEU A 21 9.46 10.03 36.50
CA LEU A 21 8.48 9.24 37.25
C LEU A 21 7.30 10.16 37.63
N SER A 22 6.13 9.97 36.99
CA SER A 22 4.91 10.69 37.38
C SER A 22 3.97 9.80 38.21
N ASP A 23 3.72 10.21 39.45
CA ASP A 23 2.67 9.65 40.32
C ASP A 23 1.30 10.19 39.86
N MET A 24 0.55 9.45 39.05
CA MET A 24 -0.81 9.85 38.65
C MET A 24 -1.83 9.44 39.72
N ARG A 25 -1.94 10.25 40.77
CA ARG A 25 -3.06 10.16 41.73
C ARG A 25 -4.31 10.80 41.12
N CYS A 26 -5.27 9.97 40.72
CA CYS A 26 -6.61 10.45 40.41
C CYS A 26 -7.47 10.44 41.70
N THR A 27 -7.72 11.61 42.29
CA THR A 27 -8.79 11.79 43.28
C THR A 27 -10.12 11.90 42.54
N GLN A 28 -10.86 10.80 42.39
CA GLN A 28 -12.29 10.91 42.09
C GLN A 28 -13.05 11.12 43.40
N GLY A 29 -13.59 12.32 43.53
CA GLY A 29 -14.55 12.67 44.56
C GLY A 29 -15.84 11.88 44.38
N LEU A 30 -16.33 11.29 45.46
CA LEU A 30 -17.71 10.84 45.61
C LEU A 30 -18.21 11.41 46.94
N GLU A 31 -19.32 12.12 46.83
CA GLU A 31 -19.98 12.89 47.88
C GLU A 31 -20.27 12.02 49.12
N ALA A 32 -19.90 12.54 50.29
CA ALA A 32 -20.34 12.01 51.57
C ALA A 32 -21.66 12.69 51.96
N GLN A 33 -22.79 12.01 51.77
CA GLN A 33 -24.00 12.26 52.54
C GLN A 33 -24.17 11.17 53.62
N GLN A 34 -24.51 11.64 54.81
CA GLN A 34 -24.63 10.92 56.08
C GLN A 34 -25.63 9.75 56.02
N PHE A 35 -25.35 8.66 56.75
CA PHE A 35 -26.25 8.12 57.78
C PHE A 35 -25.48 7.15 58.68
N ALA A 36 -25.59 7.36 59.99
CA ALA A 36 -25.10 6.46 61.02
C ALA A 36 -26.08 5.30 61.24
N GLN A 37 -25.57 4.09 61.45
CA GLN A 37 -25.88 3.19 62.58
C GLN A 37 -25.30 1.79 62.34
N GLY A 38 -24.91 1.13 63.44
CA GLY A 38 -24.04 -0.04 63.44
C GLY A 38 -24.60 -1.29 62.76
N SER A 39 -23.70 -2.04 62.14
CA SER A 39 -23.81 -3.50 62.00
C SER A 39 -22.43 -4.06 61.70
N THR A 40 -22.01 -5.04 62.50
CA THR A 40 -20.84 -5.90 62.28
C THR A 40 -21.10 -6.78 61.06
N HIS A 41 -20.84 -6.25 59.87
CA HIS A 41 -20.70 -7.07 58.66
C HIS A 41 -19.23 -7.11 58.27
N LEU A 42 -18.67 -8.32 58.21
CA LEU A 42 -17.48 -8.66 57.45
C LEU A 42 -17.56 -7.94 56.09
N HIS A 43 -16.82 -6.84 55.94
CA HIS A 43 -16.66 -6.19 54.66
C HIS A 43 -15.78 -7.11 53.82
N ARG A 44 -16.43 -8.02 53.09
CA ARG A 44 -15.79 -8.77 52.02
C ARG A 44 -15.24 -7.74 51.04
N ARG A 45 -13.92 -7.54 51.07
CA ARG A 45 -13.16 -6.70 50.13
C ARG A 45 -13.63 -7.07 48.72
N LEU A 46 -14.27 -6.14 48.02
CA LEU A 46 -14.57 -6.31 46.60
C LEU A 46 -13.23 -6.31 45.86
N LYS A 47 -12.90 -7.42 45.18
CA LYS A 47 -11.74 -7.54 44.29
C LYS A 47 -11.81 -6.40 43.27
N ARG A 48 -10.98 -5.37 43.41
CA ARG A 48 -10.79 -4.39 42.34
C ARG A 48 -9.96 -5.09 41.27
N GLY A 49 -10.53 -5.25 40.08
CA GLY A 49 -9.80 -5.76 38.92
C GLY A 49 -8.68 -4.79 38.53
N TRP A 50 -7.58 -5.34 38.04
CA TRP A 50 -6.45 -4.60 37.49
C TRP A 50 -6.88 -3.59 36.43
N ILE A 51 -6.38 -2.35 36.51
CA ILE A 51 -6.67 -1.29 35.52
C ILE A 51 -5.62 -1.24 34.41
N TRP A 52 -4.40 -1.76 34.64
CA TRP A 52 -3.33 -1.78 33.64
C TRP A 52 -2.66 -3.15 33.58
N LYS A 53 -2.95 -3.92 32.53
CA LYS A 53 -2.36 -5.24 32.26
C LYS A 53 -1.35 -5.23 31.13
N GLN A 54 -0.78 -4.06 30.81
CA GLN A 54 0.03 -3.88 29.62
C GLN A 54 1.28 -3.06 29.91
N LEU A 55 2.41 -3.51 29.39
CA LEU A 55 3.67 -2.79 29.31
C LEU A 55 4.01 -2.55 27.84
N PHE A 56 4.80 -1.51 27.57
CA PHE A 56 5.22 -1.14 26.23
C PHE A 56 6.74 -1.11 26.15
N VAL A 57 7.28 -1.62 25.06
CA VAL A 57 8.71 -1.61 24.78
C VAL A 57 8.92 -1.27 23.31
N PRO A 58 9.67 -0.20 22.97
CA PRO A 58 10.04 0.05 21.58
C PRO A 58 10.88 -1.11 21.04
N GLU A 59 10.63 -1.50 19.80
CA GLU A 59 11.49 -2.43 19.10
C GLU A 59 12.87 -1.85 18.80
N GLU A 60 13.80 -2.72 18.42
CA GLU A 60 15.20 -2.43 18.11
C GLU A 60 16.01 -1.70 19.20
N ASP A 61 15.39 -1.52 20.36
CA ASP A 61 15.92 -0.72 21.43
C ASP A 61 17.11 -1.40 22.13
N PRO A 62 18.14 -0.63 22.56
CA PRO A 62 19.32 -1.21 23.19
C PRO A 62 18.99 -2.06 24.42
N THR A 63 19.69 -3.19 24.57
CA THR A 63 19.49 -4.11 25.69
C THR A 63 20.73 -4.23 26.59
N PRO A 64 20.56 -4.42 27.91
CA PRO A 64 19.29 -4.57 28.61
C PRO A 64 18.56 -3.25 28.89
N ARG A 65 17.23 -3.23 28.70
CA ARG A 65 16.38 -2.07 29.01
C ARG A 65 15.31 -2.41 30.02
N VAL A 66 15.13 -1.54 31.01
CA VAL A 66 14.02 -1.60 31.96
C VAL A 66 12.74 -1.13 31.28
N ILE A 67 11.70 -1.97 31.32
CA ILE A 67 10.40 -1.71 30.68
C ILE A 67 9.27 -1.47 31.70
N GLY A 68 9.49 -1.84 32.95
CA GLY A 68 8.53 -1.63 34.02
C GLY A 68 8.99 -2.26 35.32
N GLN A 69 8.23 -2.04 36.37
CA GLN A 69 8.47 -2.63 37.68
C GLN A 69 7.15 -3.15 38.26
N LEU A 70 7.18 -4.38 38.75
CA LEU A 70 6.10 -4.97 39.54
C LEU A 70 6.33 -4.70 41.02
N LYS A 71 5.25 -4.37 41.73
CA LYS A 71 5.26 -4.17 43.17
C LYS A 71 4.04 -4.77 43.83
N SER A 72 4.16 -5.75 44.72
CA SER A 72 3.03 -6.17 45.56
C SER A 72 2.79 -5.13 46.66
N ASP A 73 1.53 -4.96 47.07
CA ASP A 73 1.20 -4.11 48.21
C ASP A 73 1.67 -4.68 49.56
N SER A 74 1.93 -5.99 49.56
CA SER A 74 2.41 -6.75 50.70
C SER A 74 3.94 -6.64 50.82
N ASP A 75 4.60 -6.03 49.83
CA ASP A 75 6.01 -5.67 49.86
C ASP A 75 6.22 -4.40 50.71
N ARG A 76 6.58 -4.59 51.98
CA ARG A 76 6.89 -3.50 52.92
C ARG A 76 8.30 -2.92 52.75
N GLY A 77 9.03 -3.31 51.71
CA GLY A 77 10.40 -2.82 51.44
C GLY A 77 11.49 -3.55 52.24
N GLU A 78 11.16 -4.63 52.96
CA GLU A 78 12.12 -5.46 53.71
C GLU A 78 12.62 -6.67 52.91
N PHE A 79 12.44 -6.67 51.57
CA PHE A 79 12.75 -7.82 50.70
C PHE A 79 12.07 -9.13 51.12
N SER A 80 10.86 -9.01 51.69
CA SER A 80 10.03 -10.15 52.14
C SER A 80 9.32 -10.84 50.97
N ILE A 81 9.19 -10.15 49.84
CA ILE A 81 8.54 -10.64 48.63
C ILE A 81 9.59 -11.00 47.58
N LYS A 82 9.39 -12.16 46.95
CA LYS A 82 10.14 -12.60 45.77
C LYS A 82 9.21 -12.56 44.55
N TYR A 83 9.65 -11.87 43.51
CA TYR A 83 8.93 -11.78 42.23
C TYR A 83 9.43 -12.87 41.27
N ILE A 84 8.49 -13.53 40.61
CA ILE A 84 8.75 -14.59 39.63
C ILE A 84 8.01 -14.25 38.34
N LEU A 85 8.72 -14.33 37.21
CA LEU A 85 8.17 -14.16 35.87
C LEU A 85 8.12 -15.52 35.16
N SER A 86 7.03 -15.74 34.43
CA SER A 86 6.77 -16.96 33.66
C SER A 86 5.96 -16.62 32.42
N GLY A 87 5.87 -17.53 31.45
CA GLY A 87 5.16 -17.31 30.19
C GLY A 87 6.11 -17.13 29.01
N GLU A 88 5.66 -16.43 27.98
CA GLU A 88 6.39 -16.33 26.71
C GLU A 88 7.66 -15.48 26.84
N GLY A 89 8.82 -16.06 26.50
CA GLY A 89 10.10 -15.36 26.53
C GLY A 89 10.65 -15.06 27.94
N ALA A 90 10.00 -15.55 29.00
CA ALA A 90 10.52 -15.40 30.37
C ALA A 90 11.85 -16.15 30.54
N GLY A 91 12.88 -15.46 31.04
CA GLY A 91 14.23 -16.00 31.24
C GLY A 91 15.11 -16.03 29.98
N ASP A 92 14.60 -15.63 28.81
CA ASP A 92 15.36 -15.57 27.55
C ASP A 92 15.26 -14.20 26.87
N VAL A 93 14.05 -13.66 26.79
CA VAL A 93 13.73 -12.35 26.21
C VAL A 93 13.49 -11.31 27.30
N PHE A 94 12.80 -11.70 28.37
CA PHE A 94 12.49 -10.85 29.51
C PHE A 94 12.98 -11.47 30.81
N GLU A 95 13.56 -10.66 31.68
CA GLU A 95 13.96 -11.04 33.02
C GLU A 95 13.30 -10.12 34.04
N ILE A 96 12.89 -10.68 35.18
CA ILE A 96 12.48 -9.90 36.34
C ILE A 96 13.55 -10.02 37.42
N ASP A 97 13.94 -8.89 38.00
CA ASP A 97 14.74 -8.87 39.20
C ASP A 97 13.88 -9.34 40.39
N GLU A 98 14.29 -10.44 41.02
CA GLU A 98 13.49 -11.14 42.03
C GLU A 98 13.22 -10.30 43.30
N TYR A 99 14.00 -9.24 43.55
CA TYR A 99 13.93 -8.39 44.74
C TYR A 99 13.18 -7.08 44.50
N SER A 100 13.56 -6.36 43.45
CA SER A 100 13.01 -5.06 43.10
C SER A 100 11.71 -5.19 42.31
N GLY A 101 11.52 -6.30 41.58
CA GLY A 101 10.42 -6.49 40.64
C GLY A 101 10.63 -5.77 39.30
N GLU A 102 11.83 -5.24 39.04
CA GLU A 102 12.17 -4.58 37.78
C GLU A 102 12.22 -5.59 36.64
N ILE A 103 11.46 -5.35 35.57
CA ILE A 103 11.45 -6.17 34.36
C ILE A 103 12.35 -5.51 33.32
N ARG A 104 13.28 -6.27 32.78
CA ARG A 104 14.23 -5.86 31.74
C ARG A 104 14.14 -6.75 30.51
N THR A 105 14.41 -6.18 29.34
CA THR A 105 14.69 -6.94 28.12
C THR A 105 16.12 -7.48 28.15
N LEU A 106 16.31 -8.68 27.61
CA LEU A 106 17.61 -9.32 27.44
C LEU A 106 18.08 -9.32 25.98
N LYS A 107 17.15 -9.14 25.04
CA LYS A 107 17.40 -9.11 23.60
C LYS A 107 16.67 -7.96 22.95
N LYS A 108 17.23 -7.48 21.85
CA LYS A 108 16.50 -6.60 20.92
C LYS A 108 15.25 -7.33 20.43
N LEU A 109 14.17 -6.58 20.30
CA LEU A 109 12.88 -7.09 19.84
C LEU A 109 12.62 -6.53 18.45
N ASP A 110 11.95 -7.32 17.63
CA ASP A 110 11.47 -6.99 16.30
C ASP A 110 9.96 -7.24 16.33
N ARG A 111 9.16 -6.20 16.01
CA ARG A 111 7.70 -6.24 16.05
C ARG A 111 7.15 -7.04 14.88
N GLU A 112 7.77 -6.95 13.70
CA GLU A 112 7.43 -7.73 12.51
C GLU A 112 7.65 -9.23 12.75
N GLU A 113 8.63 -9.59 13.58
CA GLU A 113 8.78 -10.97 14.08
C GLU A 113 7.69 -11.30 15.13
N LYS A 114 7.54 -10.48 16.17
CA LYS A 114 6.56 -10.71 17.24
C LYS A 114 6.11 -9.44 17.97
N ALA A 115 4.90 -8.99 17.63
CA ALA A 115 4.30 -7.76 18.15
C ALA A 115 3.92 -7.76 19.65
N PHE A 116 3.68 -8.91 20.28
CA PHE A 116 3.36 -8.95 21.71
C PHE A 116 3.72 -10.28 22.38
N TYR A 117 3.88 -10.21 23.70
CA TYR A 117 4.18 -11.36 24.56
C TYR A 117 3.17 -11.43 25.70
N ILE A 118 2.62 -12.62 25.94
CA ILE A 118 1.75 -12.87 27.10
C ILE A 118 2.59 -13.49 28.21
N LEU A 119 2.66 -12.80 29.35
CA LEU A 119 3.47 -13.16 30.50
C LEU A 119 2.62 -13.22 31.76
N GLN A 120 3.14 -13.95 32.74
CA GLN A 120 2.50 -14.14 34.03
C GLN A 120 3.51 -13.90 35.14
N ALA A 121 3.11 -13.08 36.11
CA ALA A 121 3.91 -12.79 37.28
C ALA A 121 3.27 -13.32 38.56
N GLN A 122 4.14 -13.71 39.49
CA GLN A 122 3.76 -14.21 40.80
C GLN A 122 4.62 -13.54 41.88
N ALA A 123 3.98 -13.03 42.92
CA ALA A 123 4.64 -12.55 44.13
C ALA A 123 4.48 -13.60 45.24
N ILE A 124 5.60 -14.11 45.76
CA ILE A 124 5.60 -15.09 46.84
C ILE A 124 6.32 -14.54 48.07
N ASN A 125 5.92 -15.01 49.24
CA ASN A 125 6.68 -14.79 50.45
C ASN A 125 8.03 -15.51 50.35
N ARG A 126 9.13 -14.80 50.55
CA ARG A 126 10.47 -15.37 50.41
C ARG A 126 10.78 -16.46 51.45
N ARG A 127 10.16 -16.41 52.63
CA ARG A 127 10.42 -17.39 53.70
C ARG A 127 9.55 -18.64 53.56
N SER A 128 8.25 -18.46 53.35
CA SER A 128 7.31 -19.60 53.27
C SER A 128 7.15 -20.15 51.86
N ASN A 129 7.60 -19.43 50.82
CA ASN A 129 7.30 -19.70 49.41
C ASN A 129 5.80 -19.76 49.09
N GLU A 130 4.96 -19.20 49.97
CA GLU A 130 3.53 -19.14 49.74
C GLU A 130 3.17 -17.93 48.86
N PRO A 131 2.20 -18.07 47.94
CA PRO A 131 1.68 -16.95 47.15
C PRO A 131 1.05 -15.89 48.06
N GLU A 132 1.62 -14.68 48.07
CA GLU A 132 1.04 -13.52 48.77
C GLU A 132 0.01 -12.81 47.88
N GLU A 133 0.20 -12.94 46.57
CA GLU A 133 -0.71 -12.43 45.55
C GLU A 133 -1.19 -13.57 44.65
N PRO A 134 -2.34 -13.45 43.98
CA PRO A 134 -2.68 -14.37 42.89
C PRO A 134 -1.78 -14.13 41.67
N GLN A 135 -1.50 -15.21 40.93
CA GLN A 135 -0.82 -15.13 39.64
C GLN A 135 -1.57 -14.18 38.70
N SER A 136 -0.83 -13.28 38.08
CA SER A 136 -1.39 -12.19 37.29
C SER A 136 -0.82 -12.20 35.87
N GLU A 137 -1.72 -12.30 34.89
CA GLU A 137 -1.38 -12.24 33.47
C GLU A 137 -1.38 -10.80 32.96
N PHE A 138 -0.35 -10.47 32.19
CA PHE A 138 -0.16 -9.17 31.55
C PHE A 138 0.49 -9.36 30.18
N ILE A 139 0.40 -8.34 29.35
CA ILE A 139 0.92 -8.35 27.98
C ILE A 139 2.04 -7.33 27.87
N ILE A 140 3.14 -7.69 27.24
CA ILE A 140 4.14 -6.73 26.78
C ILE A 140 3.87 -6.50 25.29
N GLN A 141 3.52 -5.26 24.94
CA GLN A 141 3.32 -4.81 23.58
C GLN A 141 4.64 -4.22 23.05
N VAL A 142 5.09 -4.71 21.90
CA VAL A 142 6.24 -4.15 21.19
C VAL A 142 5.75 -2.95 20.39
N GLN A 143 6.33 -1.78 20.63
CA GLN A 143 5.97 -0.56 19.92
C GLN A 143 6.78 -0.45 18.64
N ASP A 144 6.04 -0.20 17.58
CA ASP A 144 6.52 -0.02 16.23
C ASP A 144 7.44 1.20 16.08
N ILE A 145 8.54 1.03 15.37
CA ILE A 145 9.36 2.11 14.81
C ILE A 145 9.33 2.03 13.29
N ASN A 146 9.60 3.15 12.64
CA ASN A 146 9.63 3.19 11.18
C ASN A 146 10.98 2.65 10.67
N ASP A 147 11.13 1.34 10.57
CA ASP A 147 12.35 0.69 10.08
C ASP A 147 12.15 -0.20 8.85
N ASN A 148 10.90 -0.43 8.44
CA ASN A 148 10.58 -1.01 7.15
C ASN A 148 10.38 0.07 6.08
N VAL A 149 10.65 -0.31 4.84
CA VAL A 149 10.48 0.59 3.67
C VAL A 149 9.29 0.12 2.84
N PRO A 150 8.50 1.05 2.26
CA PRO A 150 7.39 0.67 1.39
C PRO A 150 7.84 -0.15 0.19
N GLN A 151 7.15 -1.24 -0.14
CA GLN A 151 7.48 -2.09 -1.29
C GLN A 151 6.30 -2.23 -2.24
N PHE A 152 6.53 -1.94 -3.53
CA PHE A 152 5.55 -2.21 -4.58
C PHE A 152 5.37 -3.70 -4.80
N GLN A 153 4.13 -4.12 -5.03
CA GLN A 153 3.76 -5.49 -5.37
C GLN A 153 3.64 -5.64 -6.89
N ASN A 154 3.62 -6.87 -7.42
CA ASN A 154 3.23 -7.17 -8.81
C ASN A 154 3.98 -6.42 -9.91
N GLU A 155 5.27 -6.12 -9.73
CA GLU A 155 6.09 -5.52 -10.78
C GLU A 155 6.41 -6.54 -11.90
N PRO A 156 6.54 -6.12 -13.18
CA PRO A 156 6.38 -4.76 -13.69
C PRO A 156 4.92 -4.36 -13.97
N TYR A 157 4.60 -3.08 -13.84
CA TYR A 157 3.29 -2.54 -14.17
C TYR A 157 3.20 -2.10 -15.64
N VAL A 158 2.36 -2.78 -16.41
CA VAL A 158 2.07 -2.45 -17.82
C VAL A 158 0.57 -2.24 -17.99
N SER A 159 0.18 -1.18 -18.69
CA SER A 159 -1.22 -0.91 -19.00
C SER A 159 -1.39 -0.43 -20.44
N SER A 160 -2.47 -0.89 -21.07
CA SER A 160 -2.95 -0.39 -22.35
C SER A 160 -4.28 0.33 -22.14
N ILE A 161 -4.40 1.56 -22.61
CA ILE A 161 -5.64 2.32 -22.50
C ILE A 161 -6.42 2.17 -23.81
N PRO A 162 -7.54 1.43 -23.83
CA PRO A 162 -8.41 1.35 -24.99
C PRO A 162 -9.08 2.71 -25.21
N ARG A 163 -8.76 3.39 -26.31
CA ARG A 163 -9.48 4.59 -26.75
C ARG A 163 -10.76 4.15 -27.46
N CYS A 164 -11.78 3.73 -26.71
CA CYS A 164 -13.14 3.57 -27.24
C CYS A 164 -14.21 4.35 -26.44
N VAL A 165 -13.79 5.21 -25.52
CA VAL A 165 -14.69 6.13 -24.83
C VAL A 165 -14.06 7.51 -24.92
N GLN A 166 -14.72 8.38 -25.67
CA GLN A 166 -14.55 9.82 -25.74
C GLN A 166 -13.55 10.38 -24.72
N LEU A 167 -12.44 10.94 -25.21
CA LEU A 167 -11.54 11.82 -24.46
C LEU A 167 -12.22 13.11 -23.95
N GLU A 168 -13.55 13.18 -24.01
CA GLU A 168 -14.38 14.16 -23.31
C GLU A 168 -14.47 13.86 -21.81
N VAL A 169 -14.16 12.63 -21.36
CA VAL A 169 -14.18 12.28 -19.94
C VAL A 169 -12.76 12.25 -19.38
N LYS A 170 -12.36 13.34 -18.70
CA LYS A 170 -11.19 13.31 -17.80
C LYS A 170 -11.36 12.17 -16.80
N ARG A 171 -10.25 11.53 -16.38
CA ARG A 171 -10.19 10.48 -15.33
C ARG A 171 -10.56 9.06 -15.77
N THR A 172 -10.10 8.60 -16.93
CA THR A 172 -10.12 7.17 -17.23
C THR A 172 -9.07 6.46 -16.37
N THR A 173 -9.46 5.37 -15.70
CA THR A 173 -8.52 4.54 -14.95
C THR A 173 -7.53 3.85 -15.89
N VAL A 174 -6.24 4.03 -15.60
CA VAL A 174 -5.13 3.47 -16.39
C VAL A 174 -4.62 2.20 -15.73
N ALA A 175 -4.23 2.31 -14.46
CA ALA A 175 -3.67 1.23 -13.67
C ALA A 175 -3.91 1.52 -12.19
N GLN A 176 -3.78 0.51 -11.36
CA GLN A 176 -3.67 0.68 -9.92
C GLN A 176 -2.35 0.06 -9.48
N VAL A 177 -1.49 0.88 -8.89
CA VAL A 177 -0.28 0.39 -8.23
C VAL A 177 -0.59 0.14 -6.76
N THR A 178 0.02 -0.88 -6.18
CA THR A 178 -0.16 -1.23 -4.78
C THR A 178 1.19 -1.50 -4.15
N ALA A 179 1.40 -0.89 -3.01
CA ALA A 179 2.56 -1.10 -2.16
C ALA A 179 2.11 -1.47 -0.74
N THR A 180 3.00 -2.15 -0.03
CA THR A 180 2.84 -2.52 1.37
C THR A 180 4.03 -2.08 2.18
N ASP A 181 3.77 -1.74 3.42
CA ASP A 181 4.78 -1.50 4.44
C ASP A 181 4.57 -2.53 5.55
N ALA A 182 5.65 -3.03 6.14
CA ALA A 182 5.59 -4.07 7.17
C ALA A 182 5.36 -3.49 8.58
N ASP A 183 5.62 -2.19 8.77
CA ASP A 183 5.38 -1.46 10.03
C ASP A 183 3.88 -1.48 10.44
N ASP A 184 3.54 -0.93 11.61
CA ASP A 184 2.18 -0.99 12.16
C ASP A 184 1.15 -0.18 11.34
N PRO A 185 0.14 -0.83 10.74
CA PRO A 185 -0.89 -0.13 9.99
C PRO A 185 -2.00 0.46 10.87
N LEU A 186 -2.09 0.06 12.15
CA LEU A 186 -3.15 0.44 13.07
C LEU A 186 -2.79 1.65 13.92
N PHE A 187 -1.54 1.71 14.41
CA PHE A 187 -1.09 2.73 15.34
C PHE A 187 0.05 3.55 14.75
N GLY A 188 -0.14 4.87 14.69
CA GLY A 188 0.87 5.78 14.14
C GLY A 188 0.71 6.00 12.64
N ASN A 189 1.79 6.47 12.00
CA ASN A 189 1.80 6.73 10.56
C ASN A 189 2.86 5.90 9.83
N ASN A 190 3.60 5.02 10.52
CA ASN A 190 4.76 4.34 9.96
C ASN A 190 4.36 3.56 8.70
N ALA A 191 3.39 2.64 8.77
CA ALA A 191 2.87 1.99 7.55
C ALA A 191 1.84 2.81 6.72
N LYS A 192 1.67 4.12 6.97
CA LYS A 192 0.66 4.92 6.27
C LYS A 192 1.20 5.48 4.97
N LEU A 193 0.84 4.83 3.88
CA LEU A 193 1.35 5.12 2.54
C LEU A 193 0.60 6.26 1.83
N ILE A 194 1.37 7.09 1.11
CA ILE A 194 0.88 8.12 0.20
C ILE A 194 1.58 8.00 -1.16
N TYR A 195 0.79 7.87 -2.22
CA TYR A 195 1.26 7.79 -3.60
C TYR A 195 1.37 9.18 -4.24
N SER A 196 2.36 9.36 -5.10
CA SER A 196 2.58 10.58 -5.88
C SER A 196 3.27 10.27 -7.21
N ILE A 197 3.10 11.14 -8.21
CA ILE A 197 3.79 10.99 -9.50
C ILE A 197 5.08 11.81 -9.46
N LEU A 198 6.20 11.17 -9.76
CA LEU A 198 7.49 11.83 -10.00
C LEU A 198 7.67 12.21 -11.48
N GLN A 199 7.13 11.40 -12.39
CA GLN A 199 7.18 11.63 -13.83
C GLN A 199 5.90 11.11 -14.49
N GLY A 200 5.33 11.86 -15.43
CA GLY A 200 4.09 11.49 -16.14
C GLY A 200 3.05 12.62 -16.16
N GLU A 201 3.22 13.64 -15.33
CA GLU A 201 2.48 14.90 -15.43
C GLU A 201 2.82 15.62 -16.76
N PRO A 202 1.87 16.35 -17.38
CA PRO A 202 0.50 16.58 -16.93
C PRO A 202 -0.51 15.52 -17.44
N TYR A 203 -0.03 14.42 -18.03
CA TYR A 203 -0.86 13.42 -18.71
C TYR A 203 -1.64 12.51 -17.77
N PHE A 204 -1.07 12.22 -16.60
CA PHE A 204 -1.63 11.32 -15.61
C PHE A 204 -1.63 11.95 -14.23
N SER A 205 -2.56 11.53 -13.39
CA SER A 205 -2.57 11.80 -11.95
C SER A 205 -2.72 10.48 -11.19
N VAL A 206 -2.28 10.46 -9.94
CA VAL A 206 -2.46 9.31 -9.04
C VAL A 206 -3.31 9.73 -7.85
N GLU A 207 -4.27 8.88 -7.47
CA GLU A 207 -5.02 9.05 -6.24
C GLU A 207 -4.09 8.72 -5.05
N PRO A 208 -3.79 9.68 -4.15
CA PRO A 208 -2.72 9.52 -3.17
C PRO A 208 -2.93 8.41 -2.15
N LYS A 209 -4.17 7.94 -1.95
CA LYS A 209 -4.48 6.89 -0.97
C LYS A 209 -4.61 5.50 -1.58
N THR A 210 -5.03 5.40 -2.84
CA THR A 210 -5.37 4.12 -3.47
C THR A 210 -4.33 3.65 -4.48
N GLY A 211 -3.42 4.54 -4.91
CA GLY A 211 -2.47 4.25 -5.98
C GLY A 211 -3.13 4.13 -7.36
N THR A 212 -4.38 4.57 -7.50
CA THR A 212 -5.10 4.53 -8.78
C THR A 212 -4.60 5.64 -9.69
N ILE A 213 -4.01 5.27 -10.82
CA ILE A 213 -3.53 6.18 -11.85
C ILE A 213 -4.66 6.42 -12.85
N VAL A 214 -4.94 7.69 -13.13
CA VAL A 214 -5.98 8.12 -14.08
C VAL A 214 -5.42 9.11 -15.10
N THR A 215 -6.07 9.21 -16.26
CA THR A 215 -5.75 10.24 -17.25
C THR A 215 -6.17 11.63 -16.76
N SER A 216 -5.26 12.60 -16.91
CA SER A 216 -5.43 14.00 -16.50
C SER A 216 -5.51 14.96 -17.69
N TRP A 217 -4.98 14.56 -18.84
CA TRP A 217 -4.87 15.40 -20.03
C TRP A 217 -5.88 14.99 -21.12
N PRO A 218 -6.62 15.95 -21.70
CA PRO A 218 -7.50 15.66 -22.83
C PRO A 218 -6.70 15.39 -24.11
N ASN A 219 -7.30 14.69 -25.06
CA ASN A 219 -6.75 14.55 -26.43
C ASN A 219 -5.35 13.90 -26.50
N MET A 220 -5.10 12.89 -25.68
CA MET A 220 -3.89 12.06 -25.84
C MET A 220 -3.99 11.24 -27.12
N ASP A 221 -3.02 11.41 -28.01
CA ASP A 221 -3.08 10.92 -29.38
C ASP A 221 -1.95 9.94 -29.69
N ARG A 222 -2.28 8.76 -30.21
CA ARG A 222 -1.31 7.67 -30.40
C ARG A 222 -0.34 8.03 -31.53
N GLU A 223 -0.86 8.63 -32.57
CA GLU A 223 -0.17 9.08 -33.78
C GLU A 223 0.89 10.14 -33.43
N ALA A 224 0.62 10.98 -32.43
CA ALA A 224 1.59 11.90 -31.87
C ALA A 224 2.56 11.22 -30.89
N ARG A 225 2.05 10.33 -30.03
CA ARG A 225 2.84 9.59 -29.03
C ARG A 225 2.13 8.31 -28.57
N GLU A 226 2.67 7.17 -28.97
CA GLU A 226 2.11 5.85 -28.64
C GLU A 226 2.32 5.41 -27.18
N GLN A 227 3.40 5.85 -26.54
CA GLN A 227 3.83 5.35 -25.23
C GLN A 227 4.22 6.43 -24.24
N TYR A 228 3.82 6.24 -22.98
CA TYR A 228 4.12 7.09 -21.86
C TYR A 228 4.72 6.28 -20.70
N LEU A 229 5.72 6.85 -20.05
CA LEU A 229 6.31 6.29 -18.83
C LEU A 229 5.84 7.14 -17.66
N VAL A 230 5.20 6.48 -16.68
CA VAL A 230 4.72 7.11 -15.45
C VAL A 230 5.54 6.55 -14.28
N VAL A 231 6.36 7.39 -13.64
CA VAL A 231 7.11 7.01 -12.44
C VAL A 231 6.30 7.41 -11.23
N VAL A 232 5.83 6.41 -10.47
CA VAL A 232 5.05 6.60 -9.25
C VAL A 232 5.94 6.35 -8.05
N GLN A 233 5.92 7.27 -7.09
CA GLN A 233 6.52 7.11 -5.78
C GLN A 233 5.44 6.79 -4.76
N VAL A 234 5.76 5.91 -3.83
CA VAL A 234 5.01 5.73 -2.58
C VAL A 234 5.90 6.10 -1.41
N LYS A 235 5.32 6.79 -0.42
CA LYS A 235 6.02 7.27 0.77
C LYS A 235 5.23 6.93 2.02
N ASP A 236 5.92 6.43 3.04
CA ASP A 236 5.41 6.15 4.37
C ASP A 236 5.18 7.46 5.19
N ILE A 237 4.90 7.34 6.49
CA ILE A 237 4.67 8.47 7.42
C ILE A 237 3.64 9.46 6.86
N ALA A 238 2.59 8.96 6.20
CA ALA A 238 1.58 9.76 5.53
C ALA A 238 2.14 10.80 4.54
N GLY A 239 3.27 10.48 3.89
CA GLY A 239 3.96 11.36 2.94
C GLY A 239 4.76 12.50 3.58
N LEU A 240 4.88 12.54 4.91
CA LEU A 240 5.60 13.60 5.63
C LEU A 240 7.11 13.51 5.42
N SER A 241 7.82 14.60 5.70
CA SER A 241 9.30 14.62 5.67
C SER A 241 9.88 13.67 6.73
N GLY A 242 10.96 12.97 6.39
CA GLY A 242 11.59 11.97 7.27
C GLY A 242 11.15 10.53 7.00
N GLY A 243 10.10 10.34 6.20
CA GLY A 243 9.65 9.01 5.77
C GLY A 243 10.50 8.38 4.66
N TYR A 244 10.54 7.05 4.62
CA TYR A 244 11.07 6.27 3.51
C TYR A 244 10.14 6.27 2.30
N SER A 245 10.76 6.12 1.12
CA SER A 245 10.03 6.11 -0.14
C SER A 245 10.65 5.16 -1.13
N THR A 246 9.82 4.55 -1.95
CA THR A 246 10.24 3.75 -3.11
C THR A 246 9.47 4.21 -4.34
N SER A 247 10.00 3.88 -5.53
CA SER A 247 9.37 4.25 -6.79
C SER A 247 9.31 3.07 -7.76
N THR A 248 8.28 3.07 -8.60
CA THR A 248 8.08 2.09 -9.67
C THR A 248 7.72 2.81 -10.98
N THR A 249 7.92 2.12 -12.11
CA THR A 249 7.60 2.65 -13.44
C THR A 249 6.42 1.90 -14.03
N VAL A 250 5.40 2.64 -14.45
CA VAL A 250 4.25 2.14 -15.20
C VAL A 250 4.40 2.52 -16.66
N THR A 251 4.43 1.51 -17.54
CA THR A 251 4.43 1.73 -18.99
C THR A 251 3.00 1.77 -19.50
N VAL A 252 2.62 2.88 -20.10
CA VAL A 252 1.26 3.12 -20.61
C VAL A 252 1.31 3.22 -22.14
N SER A 253 0.63 2.30 -22.83
CA SER A 253 0.47 2.32 -24.28
C SER A 253 -0.95 2.74 -24.67
N LEU A 254 -1.07 3.64 -25.66
CA LEU A 254 -2.35 3.99 -26.25
C LEU A 254 -2.75 2.96 -27.31
N THR A 255 -4.01 2.52 -27.30
CA THR A 255 -4.52 1.69 -28.40
C THR A 255 -4.92 2.56 -29.59
N ASP A 256 -4.78 1.99 -30.77
CA ASP A 256 -5.19 2.61 -32.02
C ASP A 256 -6.71 2.75 -32.17
N VAL A 257 -7.14 3.80 -32.87
CA VAL A 257 -8.53 4.08 -33.25
C VAL A 257 -8.52 4.48 -34.71
N ASN A 258 -9.57 4.10 -35.44
CA ASN A 258 -9.70 4.49 -36.85
C ASN A 258 -10.15 5.95 -37.00
N ASP A 259 -9.33 6.91 -36.59
CA ASP A 259 -9.63 8.34 -36.67
C ASP A 259 -8.82 9.10 -37.73
N ASN A 260 -7.93 8.39 -38.43
CA ASN A 260 -7.35 8.85 -39.68
C ASN A 260 -8.06 8.15 -40.86
N GLY A 261 -8.01 8.80 -42.02
CA GLY A 261 -8.55 8.24 -43.26
C GLY A 261 -7.45 8.14 -44.29
N PRO A 262 -7.55 7.17 -45.22
CA PRO A 262 -6.50 6.95 -46.20
C PRO A 262 -6.38 8.16 -47.14
N THR A 263 -5.14 8.61 -47.36
CA THR A 263 -4.81 9.75 -48.22
C THR A 263 -3.87 9.32 -49.34
N PHE A 264 -4.24 9.59 -50.59
CA PHE A 264 -3.37 9.31 -51.73
C PHE A 264 -2.13 10.21 -51.72
N GLN A 265 -0.97 9.65 -52.08
CA GLN A 265 0.28 10.42 -52.20
C GLN A 265 0.23 11.54 -53.24
N HIS A 266 -0.58 11.36 -54.29
CA HIS A 266 -0.75 12.33 -55.36
C HIS A 266 -2.24 12.57 -55.64
N HIS A 267 -2.59 13.81 -55.97
CA HIS A 267 -3.95 14.17 -56.41
C HIS A 267 -4.24 13.74 -57.85
N LEU A 268 -3.20 13.49 -58.65
CA LEU A 268 -3.32 13.04 -60.03
C LEU A 268 -2.25 11.99 -60.29
N TYR A 269 -2.68 10.83 -60.77
CA TYR A 269 -1.79 9.80 -61.29
C TYR A 269 -1.92 9.76 -62.81
N THR A 270 -0.80 9.64 -63.52
CA THR A 270 -0.76 9.52 -64.97
C THR A 270 0.04 8.29 -65.35
N PHE A 271 -0.59 7.41 -66.12
CA PHE A 271 0.01 6.17 -66.59
C PHE A 271 -0.14 6.08 -68.11
N ALA A 272 0.73 5.29 -68.75
CA ALA A 272 0.67 5.01 -70.17
C ALA A 272 0.73 3.50 -70.39
N VAL A 273 -0.15 2.97 -71.23
CA VAL A 273 -0.21 1.57 -71.60
C VAL A 273 -0.26 1.46 -73.13
N PRO A 274 0.53 0.57 -73.76
CA PRO A 274 0.43 0.32 -75.19
C PRO A 274 -0.96 -0.21 -75.57
N GLU A 275 -1.48 0.22 -76.73
CA GLU A 275 -2.80 -0.24 -77.23
C GLU A 275 -2.89 -1.76 -77.44
N ASN A 276 -1.76 -2.40 -77.71
CA ASN A 276 -1.63 -3.83 -77.93
C ASN A 276 -1.15 -4.59 -76.68
N ALA A 277 -1.21 -3.97 -75.50
CA ALA A 277 -0.87 -4.62 -74.24
C ALA A 277 -1.82 -5.80 -73.96
N ALA A 278 -1.27 -6.88 -73.41
CA ALA A 278 -2.07 -8.05 -73.04
C ALA A 278 -2.97 -7.75 -71.84
N VAL A 279 -4.14 -8.38 -71.78
CA VAL A 279 -4.99 -8.38 -70.58
C VAL A 279 -4.19 -8.89 -69.38
N GLY A 280 -4.35 -8.22 -68.24
CA GLY A 280 -3.57 -8.44 -67.02
C GLY A 280 -2.28 -7.61 -66.93
N THR A 281 -1.94 -6.81 -67.94
CA THR A 281 -0.78 -5.90 -67.87
C THR A 281 -0.99 -4.86 -66.76
N THR A 282 0.00 -4.69 -65.88
CA THR A 282 0.02 -3.61 -64.90
C THR A 282 0.21 -2.27 -65.58
N VAL A 283 -0.79 -1.41 -65.46
CA VAL A 283 -0.81 -0.05 -66.01
C VAL A 283 -0.11 0.92 -65.06
N GLY A 284 -0.31 0.74 -63.75
CA GLY A 284 0.24 1.62 -62.74
C GLY A 284 0.03 1.07 -61.33
N ARG A 285 0.72 1.71 -60.38
CA ARG A 285 0.54 1.49 -58.94
C ARG A 285 0.22 2.83 -58.30
N ILE A 286 -0.76 2.85 -57.42
CA ILE A 286 -1.12 4.00 -56.60
C ILE A 286 -0.97 3.62 -55.14
N MET A 287 -0.65 4.59 -54.29
CA MET A 287 -0.47 4.36 -52.87
C MET A 287 -1.25 5.40 -52.08
N ALA A 288 -1.98 4.91 -51.08
CA ALA A 288 -2.56 5.71 -50.01
C ALA A 288 -1.84 5.42 -48.70
N GLU A 289 -1.79 6.42 -47.84
CA GLU A 289 -1.22 6.34 -46.49
C GLU A 289 -2.32 6.66 -45.48
N ASP A 290 -2.36 5.89 -44.39
CA ASP A 290 -3.25 6.09 -43.25
C ASP A 290 -2.37 6.17 -41.99
N GLY A 291 -2.69 7.11 -41.10
CA GLY A 291 -1.93 7.33 -39.86
C GLY A 291 -2.16 6.26 -38.80
N ASP A 292 -3.25 5.50 -38.93
CA ASP A 292 -3.66 4.46 -37.99
C ASP A 292 -2.76 3.21 -38.09
N VAL A 293 -3.04 2.15 -37.32
CA VAL A 293 -2.25 0.90 -37.39
C VAL A 293 -3.10 -0.37 -37.46
N GLY A 294 -2.48 -1.43 -37.97
CA GLY A 294 -3.11 -2.75 -38.03
C GLY A 294 -4.29 -2.78 -38.99
N ILE A 295 -5.49 -3.12 -38.49
CA ILE A 295 -6.68 -3.25 -39.33
C ILE A 295 -7.23 -1.89 -39.77
N ASN A 296 -7.00 -0.84 -38.99
CA ASN A 296 -7.50 0.50 -39.27
C ASN A 296 -6.73 1.15 -40.43
N ALA A 297 -5.44 0.85 -40.58
CA ALA A 297 -4.65 1.24 -41.75
C ALA A 297 -4.66 0.24 -42.91
N LYS A 298 -5.59 -0.73 -42.93
CA LYS A 298 -5.67 -1.72 -44.01
C LYS A 298 -6.35 -1.13 -45.24
N MET A 299 -5.64 -1.14 -46.37
CA MET A 299 -6.10 -0.48 -47.59
C MET A 299 -7.01 -1.36 -48.43
N THR A 300 -8.03 -0.76 -49.02
CA THR A 300 -8.85 -1.36 -50.09
C THR A 300 -9.07 -0.30 -51.16
N TYR A 301 -8.75 -0.63 -52.42
CA TYR A 301 -8.93 0.28 -53.54
C TYR A 301 -10.07 -0.19 -54.44
N THR A 302 -10.80 0.76 -54.99
CA THR A 302 -11.85 0.56 -56.00
C THR A 302 -11.79 1.73 -56.99
N LEU A 303 -11.97 1.46 -58.27
CA LEU A 303 -12.30 2.47 -59.28
C LEU A 303 -13.81 2.65 -59.30
N ASP A 304 -14.28 3.87 -59.56
CA ASP A 304 -15.72 4.14 -59.68
C ASP A 304 -16.38 3.28 -60.78
N ASP A 305 -15.63 3.00 -61.86
CA ASP A 305 -16.09 2.19 -63.00
C ASP A 305 -15.88 0.67 -62.82
N ASP A 306 -15.27 0.20 -61.72
CA ASP A 306 -14.98 -1.24 -61.50
C ASP A 306 -16.24 -2.12 -61.45
N LEU A 307 -17.42 -1.51 -61.31
CA LEU A 307 -18.71 -2.19 -61.22
C LEU A 307 -19.36 -2.44 -62.60
N GLU A 308 -18.75 -1.98 -63.69
CA GLU A 308 -19.25 -2.23 -65.05
C GLU A 308 -18.75 -3.59 -65.58
N GLU A 309 -19.64 -4.43 -66.12
CA GLU A 309 -19.28 -5.74 -66.70
C GLU A 309 -18.22 -5.63 -67.83
N ASN A 310 -18.07 -4.44 -68.43
CA ASN A 310 -17.13 -4.15 -69.52
C ASN A 310 -16.05 -3.11 -69.14
N ALA A 311 -15.69 -2.99 -67.85
CA ALA A 311 -14.64 -2.07 -67.40
C ALA A 311 -13.28 -2.37 -68.08
N THR A 312 -12.69 -1.38 -68.77
CA THR A 312 -11.40 -1.52 -69.48
C THR A 312 -10.23 -1.71 -68.51
N PHE A 313 -10.31 -1.10 -67.33
CA PHE A 313 -9.33 -1.19 -66.26
C PHE A 313 -10.00 -1.70 -65.00
N ILE A 314 -9.23 -2.41 -64.17
CA ILE A 314 -9.63 -2.80 -62.81
C ILE A 314 -8.52 -2.42 -61.84
N ILE A 315 -8.85 -2.25 -60.56
CA ILE A 315 -7.84 -2.11 -59.50
C ILE A 315 -7.91 -3.27 -58.50
N GLN A 316 -6.75 -3.68 -58.01
CA GLN A 316 -6.63 -4.68 -56.95
C GLN A 316 -5.65 -4.17 -55.88
N THR A 317 -5.93 -4.44 -54.61
CA THR A 317 -4.96 -4.18 -53.55
C THR A 317 -3.90 -5.29 -53.52
N ASP A 318 -2.63 -4.91 -53.62
CA ASP A 318 -1.51 -5.81 -53.37
C ASP A 318 -1.53 -6.24 -51.88
N PRO A 319 -1.66 -7.54 -51.55
CA PRO A 319 -1.81 -7.98 -50.17
C PRO A 319 -0.55 -7.77 -49.32
N VAL A 320 0.61 -7.58 -49.95
CA VAL A 320 1.90 -7.38 -49.27
C VAL A 320 2.23 -5.90 -49.18
N THR A 321 2.17 -5.16 -50.29
CA THR A 321 2.56 -3.74 -50.29
C THR A 321 1.43 -2.79 -49.90
N GLN A 322 0.18 -3.26 -49.87
CA GLN A 322 -1.01 -2.42 -49.67
C GLN A 322 -1.15 -1.30 -50.73
N GLU A 323 -0.49 -1.44 -51.88
CA GLU A 323 -0.65 -0.54 -53.04
C GLU A 323 -1.86 -0.95 -53.88
N GLY A 324 -2.51 0.03 -54.50
CA GLY A 324 -3.53 -0.21 -55.53
C GLY A 324 -2.87 -0.46 -56.88
N VAL A 325 -2.99 -1.68 -57.40
CA VAL A 325 -2.42 -2.09 -58.69
C VAL A 325 -3.49 -1.98 -59.77
N VAL A 326 -3.32 -1.04 -60.69
CA VAL A 326 -4.22 -0.85 -61.83
C VAL A 326 -3.83 -1.80 -62.95
N LEU A 327 -4.78 -2.59 -63.44
CA LEU A 327 -4.59 -3.64 -64.44
C LEU A 327 -5.48 -3.39 -65.65
N LEU A 328 -4.99 -3.74 -66.84
CA LEU A 328 -5.81 -3.80 -68.05
C LEU A 328 -6.72 -5.03 -68.00
N ALA A 329 -8.04 -4.85 -67.91
CA ALA A 329 -9.01 -5.95 -67.81
C ALA A 329 -9.51 -6.43 -69.17
N GLN A 330 -9.55 -5.55 -70.17
CA GLN A 330 -9.94 -5.88 -71.53
C GLN A 330 -9.29 -4.92 -72.54
N VAL A 331 -9.11 -5.41 -73.77
CA VAL A 331 -8.49 -4.63 -74.84
C VAL A 331 -9.51 -3.60 -75.34
N ALA A 332 -9.10 -2.34 -75.44
CA ALA A 332 -9.94 -1.30 -76.04
C ALA A 332 -10.28 -1.69 -77.49
N LEU A 333 -11.55 -1.91 -77.78
CA LEU A 333 -12.05 -2.04 -79.15
C LEU A 333 -11.98 -0.66 -79.80
N ILE A 334 -10.95 -0.41 -80.61
CA ILE A 334 -10.84 0.79 -81.46
C ILE A 334 -11.62 0.58 -82.76
#